data_AF-E4YIP8-F1
#
_entry.id   AF-E4YIP8-F1
#
_cell.length_a   1.000
_cell.length_b   1.000
_cell.length_c   1.000
_cell.angle_alpha   90.00
_cell.angle_beta   90.00
_cell.angle_gamma   90.00
#
_symmetry.space_group_name_H-M   'P 1'
#
loop_
_entity.id
_entity.type
_entity.pdbx_description
1 polymer ?
#
loop_
_entity_poly.entity_id
_entity_poly.type
_entity_poly.pdbx_seq_one_letter_code
_entity_poly.pdbx_strand_id
1 'polypeptide(L)'
;MRTGLSSYGLIFQALQCNINCPCQPDCKNRLVQQGCDRPLRVKYFGSEKGHGLVAENEIHKGEFIIEYMGEYLNLEAVNERQVYQRENDKMNYILSLAEVFGNGEKEIVHIDAGKLGNAARFANHSCSPNSKLYPVRVENDIARIAIFAERFIEPGEEITYDYGSAESTLSERKCQCGSRCCRHFMPSDINL
;
A
#
# COMPACT_ATOMS: atom_id res chain seq x y z
N MET A 1 0.17 -3.67 -18.14
CA MET A 1 -0.67 -4.29 -17.09
C MET A 1 -2.12 -3.97 -17.43
N ARG A 2 -2.94 -4.96 -17.83
CA ARG A 2 -4.40 -4.72 -17.98
C ARG A 2 -5.01 -4.81 -16.58
N THR A 3 -4.95 -3.73 -15.81
CA THR A 3 -5.86 -3.53 -14.67
C THR A 3 -7.21 -3.10 -15.25
N GLY A 4 -7.92 -4.05 -15.86
CA GLY A 4 -9.28 -3.82 -16.29
C GLY A 4 -10.23 -4.11 -15.13
N LEU A 5 -10.85 -3.08 -14.56
CA LEU A 5 -12.14 -3.28 -13.92
C LEU A 5 -13.11 -3.70 -15.03
N SER A 6 -13.41 -5.00 -15.08
CA SER A 6 -14.59 -5.46 -15.81
C SER A 6 -15.81 -4.81 -15.16
N SER A 7 -16.78 -4.43 -15.97
CA SER A 7 -18.12 -3.94 -15.57
C SER A 7 -18.89 -4.91 -14.64
N TYR A 8 -18.30 -6.07 -14.31
CA TYR A 8 -18.83 -7.14 -13.48
C TYR A 8 -18.14 -7.31 -12.12
N GLY A 9 -17.27 -6.38 -11.68
CA GLY A 9 -16.76 -6.37 -10.30
C GLY A 9 -15.75 -7.49 -9.94
N LEU A 10 -15.22 -8.21 -10.92
CA LEU A 10 -14.16 -9.19 -10.70
C LEU A 10 -12.79 -8.50 -10.67
N ILE A 11 -12.09 -8.59 -9.54
CA ILE A 11 -10.70 -8.17 -9.41
C ILE A 11 -9.85 -9.20 -10.16
N PHE A 12 -9.34 -8.86 -11.34
CA PHE A 12 -8.28 -9.66 -11.96
C PHE A 12 -7.02 -9.52 -11.11
N GLN A 13 -6.47 -10.64 -10.65
CA GLN A 13 -5.16 -10.69 -10.01
C GLN A 13 -4.12 -10.00 -10.92
N ALA A 14 -3.34 -9.09 -10.34
CA ALA A 14 -2.26 -8.44 -11.06
C ALA A 14 -1.07 -9.40 -11.17
N LEU A 15 -1.09 -10.26 -12.20
CA LEU A 15 0.00 -11.21 -12.48
C LEU A 15 1.07 -10.58 -13.37
N GLN A 16 2.31 -10.59 -12.88
CA GLN A 16 3.48 -10.18 -13.64
C GLN A 16 4.11 -11.33 -14.41
N CYS A 17 4.80 -11.00 -15.50
CA CYS A 17 5.61 -11.95 -16.25
C CYS A 17 6.74 -12.48 -15.36
N ASN A 18 6.91 -13.79 -15.35
CA ASN A 18 7.96 -14.49 -14.61
C ASN A 18 9.19 -14.77 -15.49
N ILE A 19 10.24 -15.36 -14.93
CA ILE A 19 11.47 -15.68 -15.68
C ILE A 19 11.21 -16.58 -16.91
N ASN A 20 10.16 -17.41 -16.84
CA ASN A 20 9.75 -18.33 -17.90
C ASN A 20 8.92 -17.67 -19.01
N CYS A 21 8.52 -16.41 -18.86
CA CYS A 21 7.73 -15.70 -19.85
C CYS A 21 8.60 -15.37 -21.08
N PRO A 22 8.15 -15.63 -22.32
CA PRO A 22 8.94 -15.42 -23.55
C PRO A 22 9.18 -13.93 -23.89
N CYS A 23 8.66 -13.01 -23.08
CA CYS A 23 8.88 -11.59 -23.28
C CYS A 23 10.33 -11.19 -22.98
N GLN A 24 10.77 -10.11 -23.60
CA GLN A 24 12.07 -9.51 -23.35
C GLN A 24 12.21 -9.04 -21.89
N PRO A 25 13.44 -8.88 -21.36
CA PRO A 25 13.67 -8.45 -19.98
C PRO A 25 13.02 -7.10 -19.62
N ASP A 26 12.80 -6.22 -20.59
CA ASP A 26 12.16 -4.90 -20.47
C ASP A 26 10.63 -4.94 -20.55
N CYS A 27 10.03 -6.15 -20.47
CA CYS A 27 8.59 -6.34 -20.51
C CYS A 27 7.88 -5.44 -19.49
N LYS A 28 6.95 -4.61 -19.97
CA LYS A 28 6.13 -3.71 -19.15
C LYS A 28 5.18 -4.42 -18.17
N ASN A 29 5.16 -5.76 -18.18
CA ASN A 29 4.48 -6.58 -17.19
C ASN A 29 5.44 -7.18 -16.14
N ARG A 30 6.65 -6.63 -15.99
CA ARG A 30 7.62 -6.93 -14.91
C ARG A 30 7.86 -5.72 -13.99
N LEU A 31 6.88 -4.82 -13.92
CA LEU A 31 7.00 -3.48 -13.35
C LEU A 31 7.45 -3.45 -11.88
N VAL A 32 6.91 -4.33 -11.04
CA VAL A 32 7.25 -4.37 -9.60
C VAL A 32 8.59 -5.08 -9.41
N GLN A 33 8.86 -6.13 -10.20
CA GLN A 33 10.17 -6.80 -10.22
C GLN A 33 11.32 -5.86 -10.62
N GLN A 34 11.08 -4.96 -11.58
CA GLN A 34 12.06 -3.98 -12.05
C GLN A 34 12.21 -2.79 -11.09
N GLY A 35 11.26 -2.58 -10.17
CA GLY A 35 11.21 -1.39 -9.35
C GLY A 35 10.81 -0.13 -10.14
N CYS A 36 10.93 1.01 -9.47
CA CYS A 36 10.67 2.32 -10.08
C CYS A 36 11.78 3.29 -9.69
N ASP A 37 12.51 3.80 -10.69
CA ASP A 37 13.56 4.82 -10.48
C ASP A 37 12.99 6.24 -10.34
N ARG A 38 11.66 6.38 -10.16
CA ARG A 38 11.02 7.69 -10.04
C ARG A 38 11.48 8.35 -8.73
N PRO A 39 11.92 9.62 -8.78
CA PRO A 39 12.31 10.33 -7.58
C PRO A 39 11.10 10.55 -6.66
N LEU A 40 11.23 10.04 -5.44
CA LEU A 40 10.29 10.23 -4.34
C LEU A 40 11.08 10.80 -3.15
N ARG A 41 10.43 11.65 -2.36
CA ARG A 41 11.06 12.30 -1.23
C ARG A 41 10.27 12.11 0.05
N VAL A 42 11.00 11.91 1.14
CA VAL A 42 10.41 11.95 2.48
C VAL A 42 10.45 13.39 2.98
N LYS A 43 9.29 13.93 3.34
CA LYS A 43 9.12 15.30 3.85
C LYS A 43 8.45 15.26 5.22
N TYR A 44 8.85 16.14 6.14
CA TYR A 44 8.18 16.30 7.42
C TYR A 44 6.95 17.21 7.30
N PHE A 45 5.80 16.78 7.82
CA PHE A 45 4.50 17.47 7.78
C PHE A 45 4.04 17.98 9.16
N GLY A 46 4.94 18.01 10.15
CA GLY A 46 4.66 18.45 11.52
C GLY A 46 4.47 17.29 12.51
N SER A 47 4.35 17.61 13.80
CA SER A 47 4.30 16.62 14.88
C SER A 47 3.10 15.68 14.79
N GLU A 48 1.97 16.19 14.31
CA GLU A 48 0.71 15.46 14.25
C GLU A 48 0.70 14.36 13.17
N LYS A 49 1.37 14.61 12.04
CA LYS A 49 1.40 13.70 10.88
C LYS A 49 2.73 12.97 10.70
N GLY A 50 3.81 13.56 11.21
CA GLY A 50 5.15 13.02 11.08
C GLY A 50 5.73 13.20 9.68
N HIS A 51 6.41 12.16 9.19
CA HIS A 51 7.00 12.15 7.86
C HIS A 51 5.99 11.63 6.82
N GLY A 52 6.05 12.16 5.61
CA GLY A 52 5.18 11.80 4.48
C GLY A 52 6.00 11.56 3.23
N LEU A 53 5.51 10.67 2.35
CA LEU A 53 6.07 10.40 1.04
C LEU A 53 5.52 11.40 0.01
N VAL A 54 6.39 12.01 -0.78
CA VAL A 54 6.04 13.08 -1.72
C VAL A 54 6.56 12.74 -3.11
N ALA A 55 5.75 13.01 -4.13
CA ALA A 55 6.16 12.90 -5.52
C ALA A 55 7.07 14.08 -5.90
N GLU A 56 8.23 13.84 -6.51
CA GLU A 56 9.06 14.95 -7.03
C GLU A 56 8.69 15.36 -8.45
N ASN A 57 8.10 14.45 -9.22
CA ASN A 57 7.61 14.65 -10.57
C ASN A 57 6.12 14.33 -10.64
N GLU A 58 5.48 14.67 -11.77
CA GLU A 58 4.11 14.27 -12.03
C GLU A 58 3.96 12.74 -12.08
N ILE A 59 2.83 12.24 -11.58
CA ILE A 59 2.46 10.83 -11.66
C ILE A 59 1.05 10.76 -12.23
N HIS A 60 0.90 10.12 -13.38
CA HIS A 60 -0.39 9.93 -14.03
C HIS A 60 -1.19 8.78 -13.38
N LYS A 61 -2.50 8.86 -13.52
CA LYS A 61 -3.42 7.80 -13.07
C LYS A 61 -3.01 6.44 -13.66
N GLY A 62 -2.97 5.43 -12.79
CA GLY A 62 -2.62 4.05 -13.14
C GLY A 62 -1.12 3.75 -13.14
N GLU A 63 -0.26 4.74 -12.92
CA GLU A 63 1.18 4.50 -12.82
C GLU A 63 1.55 3.86 -11.48
N PHE A 64 2.50 2.92 -11.53
CA PHE A 64 3.14 2.37 -10.35
C PHE A 64 4.03 3.42 -9.70
N ILE A 65 3.92 3.53 -8.38
CA ILE A 65 4.67 4.47 -7.55
C ILE A 65 5.84 3.77 -6.89
N ILE A 66 5.55 2.80 -6.00
CA ILE A 66 6.55 2.09 -5.19
C ILE A 66 5.95 0.79 -4.61
N GLU A 67 6.79 -0.22 -4.38
CA GLU A 67 6.42 -1.42 -3.60
C GLU A 67 6.44 -1.11 -2.10
N TYR A 68 5.46 -1.59 -1.33
CA TYR A 68 5.53 -1.55 0.13
C TYR A 68 6.37 -2.73 0.64
N MET A 69 7.66 -2.48 0.86
CA MET A 69 8.63 -3.52 1.23
C MET A 69 8.80 -3.61 2.73
N GLY A 70 8.93 -4.85 3.24
CA GLY A 70 9.26 -5.13 4.63
C GLY A 70 9.34 -6.62 4.93
N GLU A 71 9.28 -6.97 6.21
CA GLU A 71 9.26 -8.36 6.67
C GLU A 71 7.86 -8.95 6.48
N TYR A 72 7.74 -10.09 5.78
CA TYR A 72 6.49 -10.83 5.70
C TYR A 72 6.20 -11.53 7.01
N LEU A 73 4.97 -11.39 7.52
CA LEU A 73 4.55 -11.93 8.80
C LEU A 73 3.45 -12.97 8.64
N ASN A 74 3.43 -13.93 9.55
CA ASN A 74 2.23 -14.72 9.83
C ASN A 74 1.38 -13.99 10.90
N LEU A 75 0.18 -14.51 11.14
CA LEU A 75 -0.77 -13.88 12.07
C LEU A 75 -0.25 -13.81 13.52
N GLU A 76 0.47 -14.84 13.97
CA GLU A 76 1.10 -14.87 15.30
C GLU A 76 2.08 -13.70 15.48
N ALA A 77 2.99 -13.52 14.52
CA ALA A 77 3.96 -12.43 14.55
C ALA A 77 3.29 -11.04 14.42
N VAL A 78 2.18 -10.91 13.69
CA VAL A 78 1.39 -9.67 13.65
C VAL A 78 0.89 -9.32 15.05
N ASN A 79 0.26 -10.28 15.73
CA ASN A 79 -0.30 -10.08 17.06
C ASN A 79 0.76 -9.70 18.09
N GLU A 80 1.88 -10.44 18.11
CA GLU A 80 3.01 -10.14 19.00
C GLU A 80 3.57 -8.73 18.78
N ARG A 81 3.81 -8.35 17.51
CA ARG A 81 4.36 -7.03 17.17
C ARG A 81 3.38 -5.91 17.50
N GLN A 82 2.09 -6.08 17.25
CA GLN A 82 1.09 -5.09 17.61
C GLN A 82 0.99 -4.87 19.13
N VAL A 83 1.01 -5.95 19.93
CA VAL A 83 1.05 -5.84 21.40
C VAL A 83 2.27 -5.06 21.83
N TYR A 84 3.46 -5.49 21.37
CA TYR A 84 4.72 -4.81 21.69
C TYR A 84 4.70 -3.33 21.29
N GLN A 85 4.19 -2.99 20.10
CA GLN A 85 4.11 -1.60 19.64
C GLN A 85 3.17 -0.76 20.50
N ARG A 86 2.00 -1.30 20.88
CA ARG A 86 1.05 -0.60 21.76
C ARG A 86 1.64 -0.36 23.16
N GLU A 87 2.26 -1.38 23.76
CA GLU A 87 2.85 -1.29 25.11
C GLU A 87 4.05 -0.34 25.18
N ASN A 88 4.74 -0.12 24.06
CA ASN A 88 5.94 0.72 24.00
C ASN A 88 5.71 2.03 23.23
N ASP A 89 4.46 2.40 22.95
CA ASP A 89 4.06 3.59 22.17
C ASP A 89 4.88 3.78 20.88
N LYS A 90 5.10 2.68 20.15
CA LYS A 90 5.81 2.67 18.88
C LYS A 90 4.85 2.86 17.72
N MET A 91 5.37 3.45 16.64
CA MET A 91 4.63 3.56 15.38
C MET A 91 4.38 2.16 14.80
N ASN A 92 3.18 1.96 14.26
CA ASN A 92 2.79 0.73 13.58
C ASN A 92 3.05 0.87 12.07
N TYR A 93 3.89 -0.01 11.53
CA TYR A 93 4.20 -0.10 10.09
C TYR A 93 3.76 -1.44 9.48
N ILE A 94 2.93 -2.20 10.20
CA ILE A 94 2.31 -3.42 9.71
C ILE A 94 1.19 -3.03 8.75
N LEU A 95 1.34 -3.45 7.51
CA LEU A 95 0.34 -3.38 6.46
C LEU A 95 -0.27 -4.77 6.27
N SER A 96 -1.60 -4.83 6.31
CA SER A 96 -2.36 -6.05 6.04
C SER A 96 -3.28 -5.80 4.86
N LEU A 97 -3.16 -6.60 3.80
CA LEU A 97 -3.99 -6.44 2.60
C LEU A 97 -4.55 -7.79 2.17
N ALA A 98 -5.87 -7.84 1.99
CA ALA A 98 -6.55 -9.01 1.43
C ALA A 98 -6.39 -9.05 -0.10
N GLU A 99 -5.85 -10.15 -0.61
CA GLU A 99 -5.98 -10.58 -1.98
C GLU A 99 -7.25 -11.43 -2.14
N VAL A 100 -8.14 -11.02 -3.04
CA VAL A 100 -9.39 -11.74 -3.32
C VAL A 100 -9.23 -12.52 -4.62
N PHE A 101 -9.48 -13.82 -4.57
CA PHE A 101 -9.37 -14.73 -5.69
C PHE A 101 -10.69 -14.81 -6.47
N GLY A 102 -10.64 -15.27 -7.73
CA GLY A 102 -11.82 -15.34 -8.59
C GLY A 102 -12.92 -16.29 -8.08
N ASN A 103 -12.58 -17.21 -7.18
CA ASN A 103 -13.51 -18.11 -6.48
C ASN A 103 -14.11 -17.47 -5.21
N GLY A 104 -13.75 -16.23 -4.87
CA GLY A 104 -14.18 -15.52 -3.67
C GLY A 104 -13.35 -15.81 -2.42
N GLU A 105 -12.36 -16.73 -2.49
CA GLU A 105 -11.40 -16.93 -1.40
C GLU A 105 -10.58 -15.66 -1.18
N LYS A 106 -10.10 -15.49 0.05
CA LYS A 106 -9.27 -14.36 0.44
C LYS A 106 -8.01 -14.87 1.12
N GLU A 107 -6.86 -14.34 0.71
CA GLU A 107 -5.59 -14.50 1.42
C GLU A 107 -5.15 -13.13 1.91
N ILE A 108 -4.69 -13.02 3.16
CA ILE A 108 -4.22 -11.75 3.71
C ILE A 108 -2.69 -11.77 3.74
N VAL A 109 -2.09 -10.78 3.11
CA VAL A 109 -0.65 -10.55 3.17
C VAL A 109 -0.35 -9.54 4.27
N HIS A 110 0.55 -9.90 5.17
CA HIS A 110 1.03 -9.03 6.24
C HIS A 110 2.49 -8.66 6.02
N ILE A 111 2.80 -7.37 5.97
CA ILE A 111 4.16 -6.84 5.79
C ILE A 111 4.45 -5.80 6.87
N ASP A 112 5.51 -5.96 7.64
CA ASP A 112 5.99 -4.95 8.58
C ASP A 112 7.23 -4.23 8.05
N ALA A 113 7.10 -2.92 7.83
CA ALA A 113 8.19 -2.06 7.38
C ALA A 113 8.96 -1.37 8.52
N GLY A 114 8.76 -1.79 9.77
CA GLY A 114 9.30 -1.12 10.95
C GLY A 114 10.81 -1.24 11.13
N LYS A 115 11.40 -2.42 10.86
CA LYS A 115 12.86 -2.65 10.94
C LYS A 115 13.52 -2.66 9.57
N LEU A 116 12.90 -3.36 8.62
CA LEU A 116 13.35 -3.47 7.24
C LEU A 116 12.23 -2.94 6.35
N GLY A 117 12.56 -2.05 5.43
CA GLY A 117 11.59 -1.51 4.47
C GLY A 117 12.18 -0.41 3.62
N ASN A 118 11.33 0.23 2.82
CA ASN A 118 11.73 1.31 1.92
C ASN A 118 10.97 2.62 2.25
N ALA A 119 10.95 3.56 1.31
CA ALA A 119 10.27 4.85 1.49
C ALA A 119 8.73 4.75 1.53
N ALA A 120 8.14 3.63 1.07
CA ALA A 120 6.69 3.44 1.04
C ALA A 120 6.05 3.49 2.43
N ARG A 121 6.80 3.13 3.49
CA ARG A 121 6.35 3.21 4.89
C ARG A 121 5.98 4.62 5.36
N PHE A 122 6.35 5.65 4.59
CA PHE A 122 6.02 7.04 4.87
C PHE A 122 4.78 7.54 4.09
N ALA A 123 4.17 6.73 3.23
CA ALA A 123 2.94 7.13 2.56
C ALA A 123 1.79 7.13 3.58
N ASN A 124 1.28 8.32 3.91
CA ASN A 124 0.33 8.50 4.99
C ASN A 124 -1.11 8.16 4.60
N HIS A 125 -1.96 8.10 5.63
CA HIS A 125 -3.39 7.98 5.44
C HIS A 125 -4.03 9.23 4.82
N SER A 126 -4.96 9.03 3.89
CA SER A 126 -6.00 10.01 3.55
C SER A 126 -7.38 9.37 3.40
N CYS A 127 -8.43 10.04 3.87
CA CYS A 127 -9.83 9.66 3.61
C CYS A 127 -10.27 9.95 2.16
N SER A 128 -9.50 10.73 1.41
CA SER A 128 -9.65 10.91 -0.04
C SER A 128 -8.25 10.78 -0.67
N PRO A 129 -7.74 9.54 -0.77
CA PRO A 129 -6.37 9.29 -1.20
C PRO A 129 -6.18 9.53 -2.70
N ASN A 130 -4.93 9.71 -3.10
CA ASN A 130 -4.53 9.81 -4.50
C ASN A 130 -3.89 8.52 -5.04
N SER A 131 -3.69 7.53 -4.17
CA SER A 131 -3.11 6.23 -4.52
C SER A 131 -3.82 5.08 -3.82
N LYS A 132 -3.58 3.86 -4.31
CA LYS A 132 -4.16 2.62 -3.79
C LYS A 132 -3.16 1.48 -3.81
N LEU A 133 -3.32 0.56 -2.86
CA LEU A 133 -2.55 -0.67 -2.74
C LEU A 133 -3.14 -1.78 -3.61
N TYR A 134 -2.26 -2.53 -4.26
CA TYR A 134 -2.62 -3.68 -5.08
C TYR A 134 -1.73 -4.87 -4.72
N PRO A 135 -2.30 -6.07 -4.48
CA PRO A 135 -1.53 -7.30 -4.45
C PRO A 135 -1.08 -7.65 -5.89
N VAL A 136 0.20 -7.93 -6.05
CA VAL A 136 0.85 -8.23 -7.32
C VAL A 136 1.65 -9.51 -7.18
N ARG A 137 1.31 -10.53 -7.99
CA ARG A 137 2.00 -11.82 -7.98
C ARG A 137 3.02 -11.94 -9.10
N VAL A 138 4.10 -12.64 -8.79
CA VAL A 138 5.00 -13.24 -9.77
C VAL A 138 4.87 -14.74 -9.53
N GLU A 139 4.32 -15.47 -10.50
CA GLU A 139 4.01 -16.90 -10.33
C GLU A 139 3.09 -17.20 -9.12
N ASN A 140 3.42 -18.25 -8.36
CA ASN A 140 2.70 -18.73 -7.17
C ASN A 140 3.33 -18.20 -5.87
N ASP A 141 4.19 -17.17 -5.94
CA ASP A 141 4.79 -16.57 -4.76
C ASP A 141 3.76 -15.80 -3.93
N ILE A 142 4.09 -15.53 -2.66
CA ILE A 142 3.36 -14.60 -1.81
C ILE A 142 3.24 -13.26 -2.56
N ALA A 143 2.03 -12.70 -2.59
CA ALA A 143 1.79 -11.46 -3.31
C ALA A 143 2.61 -10.30 -2.72
N ARG A 144 3.26 -9.53 -3.60
CA ARG A 144 3.88 -8.26 -3.26
C ARG A 144 2.82 -7.18 -3.19
N ILE A 145 3.01 -6.17 -2.34
CA ILE A 145 2.08 -5.06 -2.23
C ILE A 145 2.65 -3.84 -2.94
N ALA A 146 1.94 -3.32 -3.94
CA ALA A 146 2.38 -2.19 -4.74
C ALA A 146 1.40 -1.01 -4.66
N ILE A 147 1.95 0.20 -4.61
CA ILE A 147 1.19 1.45 -4.60
C ILE A 147 1.06 1.97 -6.03
N PHE A 148 -0.17 2.24 -6.47
CA PHE A 148 -0.49 2.82 -7.78
C PHE A 148 -1.30 4.11 -7.63
N ALA A 149 -1.12 5.04 -8.56
CA ALA A 149 -1.86 6.30 -8.59
C ALA A 149 -3.32 6.07 -9.03
N GLU A 150 -4.29 6.59 -8.28
CA GLU A 150 -5.74 6.54 -8.63
C GLU A 150 -6.20 7.76 -9.41
N ARG A 151 -5.40 8.83 -9.38
CA ARG A 151 -5.56 10.06 -10.15
C ARG A 151 -4.19 10.65 -10.48
N PHE A 152 -4.19 11.75 -11.22
CA PHE A 152 -2.98 12.56 -11.37
C PHE A 152 -2.49 13.07 -10.01
N ILE A 153 -1.19 12.97 -9.77
CA ILE A 153 -0.49 13.45 -8.56
C ILE A 153 0.50 14.52 -9.02
N GLU A 154 0.37 15.72 -8.46
CA GLU A 154 1.22 16.85 -8.82
C GLU A 154 2.63 16.74 -8.20
N PRO A 155 3.66 17.33 -8.84
CA PRO A 155 4.96 17.51 -8.20
C PRO A 155 4.82 18.23 -6.85
N GLY A 156 5.39 17.65 -5.81
CA GLY A 156 5.31 18.16 -4.44
C GLY A 156 4.07 17.71 -3.66
N GLU A 157 3.13 17.00 -4.30
CA GLU A 157 1.97 16.43 -3.63
C GLU A 157 2.34 15.19 -2.80
N GLU A 158 1.73 15.06 -1.63
CA GLU A 158 1.91 13.91 -0.75
C GLU A 158 1.17 12.69 -1.30
N ILE A 159 1.87 11.56 -1.40
CA ILE A 159 1.30 10.28 -1.79
C ILE A 159 0.61 9.67 -0.57
N THR A 160 -0.68 9.39 -0.71
CA THR A 160 -1.51 8.87 0.38
C THR A 160 -2.42 7.75 -0.10
N TYR A 161 -2.72 6.80 0.78
CA TYR A 161 -3.70 5.73 0.56
C TYR A 161 -4.66 5.62 1.76
N ASP A 162 -5.78 4.93 1.60
CA ASP A 162 -6.68 4.65 2.72
C ASP A 162 -6.08 3.51 3.56
N TYR A 163 -5.85 3.74 4.85
CA TYR A 163 -5.34 2.72 5.77
C TYR A 163 -6.45 1.74 6.17
N GLY A 164 -7.71 2.10 5.98
CA GLY A 164 -8.85 1.27 6.33
C GLY A 164 -9.16 0.21 5.28
N SER A 165 -9.72 -0.87 5.76
CA SER A 165 -10.46 -1.88 5.02
C SER A 165 -11.98 -1.63 5.13
N ALA A 166 -12.78 -2.44 4.43
CA ALA A 166 -14.24 -2.39 4.54
C ALA A 166 -14.75 -2.74 5.96
N GLU A 167 -13.92 -3.35 6.79
CA GLU A 167 -14.25 -3.85 8.13
C GLU A 167 -13.61 -3.01 9.24
N SER A 168 -12.79 -2.00 8.89
CA SER A 168 -12.16 -1.14 9.89
C SER A 168 -13.20 -0.31 10.64
N THR A 169 -12.99 -0.18 11.94
CA THR A 169 -13.66 0.82 12.76
C THR A 169 -12.79 2.09 12.83
N LEU A 170 -13.18 3.06 13.65
CA LEU A 170 -12.39 4.26 13.90
C LEU A 170 -11.63 4.10 15.22
N SER A 171 -10.34 4.44 15.21
CA SER A 171 -9.52 4.56 16.43
C SER A 171 -9.77 5.89 17.14
N GLU A 172 -9.14 6.08 18.30
CA GLU A 172 -9.16 7.37 19.02
C GLU A 172 -8.18 8.40 18.43
N ARG A 173 -7.27 7.98 17.52
CA ARG A 173 -6.28 8.87 16.91
C ARG A 173 -6.96 9.76 15.86
N LYS A 174 -6.81 11.08 15.99
CA LYS A 174 -7.39 12.04 15.04
C LYS A 174 -6.75 11.91 13.65
N CYS A 175 -7.57 11.97 12.61
CA CYS A 175 -7.12 11.97 11.23
C CYS A 175 -6.70 13.38 10.79
N GLN A 176 -5.47 13.52 10.29
CA GLN A 176 -4.88 14.78 9.84
C GLN A 176 -4.76 14.88 8.32
N CYS A 177 -5.67 14.22 7.58
CA CYS A 177 -5.58 14.15 6.12
C CYS A 177 -5.99 15.44 5.40
N GLY A 178 -6.70 16.36 6.06
CA GLY A 178 -7.16 17.62 5.47
C GLY A 178 -8.27 17.49 4.41
N SER A 179 -8.74 16.27 4.12
CA SER A 179 -9.83 16.04 3.15
C SER A 179 -11.16 16.64 3.63
N ARG A 180 -11.96 17.16 2.69
CA ARG A 180 -13.33 17.62 2.95
C ARG A 180 -14.26 16.49 3.41
N CYS A 181 -13.97 15.25 3.01
CA CYS A 181 -14.71 14.05 3.40
C CYS A 181 -13.96 13.24 4.48
N CYS A 182 -13.23 13.93 5.37
CA CYS A 182 -12.47 13.27 6.43
C CYS A 182 -13.39 12.53 7.41
N ARG A 183 -13.03 11.31 7.80
CA ARG A 183 -13.72 10.51 8.84
C ARG A 183 -13.38 10.96 10.27
N HIS A 184 -12.66 12.07 10.42
CA HIS A 184 -12.16 12.67 11.66
C HIS A 184 -11.17 11.85 12.49
N PHE A 185 -11.20 10.52 12.38
CA PHE A 185 -10.34 9.60 13.11
C PHE A 185 -9.67 8.59 12.17
N MET A 186 -8.51 8.08 12.58
CA MET A 186 -7.75 7.09 11.84
C MET A 186 -8.47 5.73 11.87
N PRO A 187 -8.50 4.98 10.76
CA PRO A 187 -9.00 3.61 10.75
C PRO A 187 -8.27 2.74 11.78
N SER A 188 -9.03 1.85 12.41
CA SER A 188 -8.53 0.80 13.29
C SER A 188 -9.02 -0.54 12.77
N ASP A 189 -8.09 -1.41 12.43
CA ASP A 189 -8.42 -2.82 12.23
C ASP A 189 -8.53 -3.48 13.60
N ILE A 190 -9.76 -3.65 14.09
CA ILE A 190 -10.04 -4.32 15.37
C ILE A 190 -9.97 -5.85 15.22
N ASN A 191 -10.02 -6.37 13.99
CA ASN A 191 -10.15 -7.80 13.71
C ASN A 191 -9.07 -8.31 12.75
N LEU A 192 -7.81 -8.29 13.18
CA LEU A 192 -6.82 -9.26 12.73
C LEU A 192 -6.46 -10.14 13.93
#